data_AF-A0A6V7M4W1-F1
#
_entry.id   AF-A0A6V7M4W1-F1
#
_cell.length_a   1.000
_cell.length_b   1.000
_cell.length_c   1.000
_cell.angle_alpha   90.00
_cell.angle_beta   90.00
_cell.angle_gamma   90.00
#
_symmetry.space_group_name_H-M   'P 1'
#
loop_
_entity.id
_entity.type
_entity.pdbx_description
1 polymer ?
#
loop_
_entity_poly.entity_id
_entity_poly.type
_entity_poly.pdbx_seq_one_letter_code
_entity_poly.pdbx_strand_id
1 'polypeptide(L)'
;ALEMFMDIRMAFDEMVSELKWMDSGTRARAHRKLYAMRPFVGFPEWITEPEKLNKYYEGAEVIPGKLFDTFLRLTDVGVKKTLNSLREKPDKDRWISTGTTVNAFYSAILNSV
;
A
#
# COMPACT_ATOMS: atom_id res chain seq x y z
N ALA A 1 -11.24 -11.19 -8.48
CA ALA A 1 -9.92 -10.62 -8.17
C ALA A 1 -9.33 -11.21 -6.90
N LEU A 2 -9.98 -11.06 -5.74
CA LEU A 2 -9.50 -11.66 -4.48
C LEU A 2 -9.42 -13.20 -4.54
N GLU A 3 -10.40 -13.85 -5.16
CA GLU A 3 -10.38 -15.31 -5.39
C GLU A 3 -9.13 -15.74 -6.17
N MET A 4 -8.88 -15.14 -7.35
CA MET A 4 -7.67 -15.40 -8.14
C MET A 4 -6.37 -15.16 -7.35
N PHE A 5 -6.32 -14.13 -6.50
CA PHE A 5 -5.18 -13.91 -5.63
C PHE A 5 -4.98 -15.08 -4.65
N MET A 6 -6.06 -15.59 -4.05
CA MET A 6 -6.00 -16.74 -3.16
C MET A 6 -5.52 -17.98 -3.90
N ASP A 7 -6.01 -18.23 -5.12
CA ASP A 7 -5.60 -19.38 -5.94
C ASP A 7 -4.11 -19.34 -6.26
N ILE A 8 -3.61 -18.18 -6.72
CA ILE A 8 -2.17 -17.99 -7.00
C ILE A 8 -1.34 -18.17 -5.74
N ARG A 9 -1.82 -17.65 -4.59
CA ARG A 9 -1.14 -17.82 -3.31
C ARG A 9 -1.06 -19.28 -2.90
N MET A 10 -2.12 -20.06 -3.06
CA MET A 10 -2.12 -21.50 -2.76
C MET A 10 -1.18 -22.27 -3.70
N ALA A 11 -1.21 -22.00 -5.00
CA ALA A 11 -0.31 -22.62 -5.95
C ALA A 11 1.17 -22.32 -5.62
N PHE A 12 1.48 -21.09 -5.19
CA PHE A 12 2.83 -20.74 -4.76
C PHE A 12 3.22 -21.44 -3.45
N ASP A 13 2.27 -21.61 -2.52
CA ASP A 13 2.46 -22.34 -1.26
C ASP A 13 2.83 -23.81 -1.52
N GLU A 14 2.10 -24.48 -2.41
CA GLU A 14 2.39 -25.85 -2.84
C GLU A 14 3.77 -25.93 -3.51
N MET A 15 4.08 -25.00 -4.44
CA MET A 15 5.38 -24.96 -5.11
C MET A 15 6.54 -24.84 -4.11
N VAL A 16 6.44 -23.93 -3.11
CA VAL A 16 7.47 -23.76 -2.07
C VAL A 16 7.66 -25.04 -1.26
N SER A 17 6.60 -25.83 -1.08
CA SER A 17 6.66 -27.10 -0.36
C SER A 17 7.55 -28.14 -1.06
N GLU A 18 7.70 -28.06 -2.38
CA GLU A 18 8.41 -29.04 -3.20
C GLU A 18 9.88 -28.64 -3.52
N LEU A 19 10.29 -27.42 -3.19
CA LEU A 19 11.62 -26.91 -3.52
C LEU A 19 12.74 -27.63 -2.76
N LYS A 20 13.44 -28.53 -3.46
CA LYS A 20 14.55 -29.35 -2.92
C LYS A 20 15.79 -28.55 -2.52
N TRP A 21 15.99 -27.36 -3.08
CA TRP A 21 17.15 -26.51 -2.77
C TRP A 21 17.00 -25.74 -1.44
N MET A 22 15.79 -25.68 -0.88
CA MET A 22 15.51 -25.03 0.41
C MET A 22 15.49 -26.05 1.54
N ASP A 23 16.22 -25.76 2.61
CA ASP A 23 16.10 -26.51 3.87
C ASP A 23 14.72 -26.30 4.52
N SER A 24 14.35 -27.20 5.43
CA SER A 24 13.04 -27.19 6.10
C SER A 24 12.79 -25.92 6.91
N GLY A 25 13.82 -25.36 7.55
CA GLY A 25 13.71 -24.13 8.35
C GLY A 25 13.46 -22.91 7.47
N THR A 26 14.15 -22.81 6.34
CA THR A 26 13.96 -21.74 5.36
C THR A 26 12.60 -21.83 4.68
N ARG A 27 12.16 -23.05 4.31
CA ARG A 27 10.82 -23.31 3.77
C ARG A 27 9.73 -22.85 4.74
N ALA A 28 9.81 -23.21 6.02
CA ALA A 28 8.86 -22.78 7.04
C ALA A 28 8.82 -21.25 7.22
N ARG A 29 9.94 -20.54 7.03
CA ARG A 29 9.96 -19.06 7.02
C ARG A 29 9.29 -18.48 5.78
N ALA A 30 9.48 -19.10 4.61
CA ALA A 30 8.85 -18.67 3.37
C ALA A 30 7.31 -18.79 3.44
N HIS A 31 6.78 -19.92 3.92
CA HIS A 31 5.33 -20.08 4.16
C HIS A 31 4.79 -19.02 5.11
N ARG A 32 5.47 -18.77 6.23
CA ARG A 32 5.06 -17.70 7.17
C ARG A 32 4.99 -16.34 6.50
N LYS A 33 5.94 -16.00 5.63
CA LYS A 33 5.93 -14.75 4.86
C LYS A 33 4.76 -14.71 3.86
N LEU A 34 4.52 -15.81 3.16
CA LEU A 34 3.44 -15.94 2.17
C LEU A 34 2.06 -15.77 2.82
N TYR A 35 1.79 -16.44 3.94
CA TYR A 35 0.51 -16.33 4.65
C TYR A 35 0.31 -14.96 5.30
N ALA A 36 1.39 -14.26 5.65
CA ALA A 36 1.33 -12.89 6.14
C ALA A 36 1.19 -11.84 5.03
N MET A 37 1.16 -12.23 3.75
CA MET A 37 1.05 -11.30 2.63
C MET A 37 -0.37 -10.77 2.51
N ARG A 38 -0.51 -9.43 2.40
CA ARG A 38 -1.81 -8.75 2.36
C ARG A 38 -2.17 -8.30 0.94
N PRO A 39 -3.39 -8.57 0.45
CA PRO A 39 -3.84 -8.09 -0.86
C PRO A 39 -4.38 -6.66 -0.79
N PHE A 40 -3.92 -5.79 -1.69
CA PHE A 40 -4.36 -4.42 -1.88
C PHE A 40 -4.95 -4.31 -3.29
N VAL A 41 -6.27 -4.47 -3.40
CA VAL A 41 -6.96 -4.60 -4.70
C VAL A 41 -7.80 -3.35 -5.00
N GLY A 42 -7.52 -2.69 -6.12
CA GLY A 42 -8.31 -1.55 -6.61
C GLY A 42 -7.94 -0.23 -5.94
N PHE A 43 -8.47 0.03 -4.74
CA PHE A 43 -8.26 1.29 -4.01
C PHE A 43 -8.50 1.14 -2.50
N PRO A 44 -7.97 2.05 -1.66
CA PRO A 44 -8.22 2.01 -0.23
C PRO A 44 -9.69 2.27 0.10
N GLU A 45 -10.31 1.47 0.96
CA GLU A 45 -11.72 1.65 1.34
C GLU A 45 -12.02 3.07 1.88
N TRP A 46 -11.09 3.66 2.62
CA TRP A 46 -11.26 4.97 3.27
C TRP A 46 -11.55 6.11 2.29
N ILE A 47 -11.23 5.98 0.99
CA ILE A 47 -11.53 7.04 0.01
C ILE A 47 -13.02 7.13 -0.29
N THR A 48 -13.79 6.08 0.02
CA THR A 48 -15.25 6.08 -0.14
C THR A 48 -15.97 6.69 1.06
N GLU A 49 -15.24 6.95 2.15
CA GLU A 49 -15.74 7.58 3.36
C GLU A 49 -15.42 9.08 3.35
N PRO A 50 -16.41 9.98 3.12
CA PRO A 50 -16.15 11.40 2.91
C PRO A 50 -15.41 12.08 4.07
N GLU A 51 -15.69 11.68 5.31
CA GLU A 51 -15.01 12.22 6.50
C GLU A 51 -13.52 11.88 6.51
N LYS A 52 -13.16 10.63 6.21
CA LYS A 52 -11.76 10.20 6.13
C LYS A 52 -11.04 10.85 4.96
N LEU A 53 -11.72 10.97 3.82
CA LEU A 53 -11.18 11.64 2.64
C LEU A 53 -10.91 13.13 2.90
N ASN A 54 -11.86 13.84 3.50
CA ASN A 54 -11.71 15.25 3.85
C ASN A 54 -10.58 15.45 4.87
N LYS A 55 -10.49 14.58 5.89
CA LYS A 55 -9.39 14.62 6.85
C LYS A 55 -8.03 14.36 6.20
N TYR A 56 -7.96 13.45 5.23
CA TYR A 56 -6.69 13.16 4.52
C TYR A 56 -6.16 14.37 3.75
N TYR A 57 -7.07 15.18 3.19
CA TYR A 57 -6.79 16.41 2.45
C TYR A 57 -6.97 17.69 3.30
N GLU A 58 -6.98 17.56 4.63
CA GLU A 58 -7.08 18.71 5.51
C GLU A 58 -5.92 19.70 5.25
N GLY A 59 -6.27 20.98 5.08
CA GLY A 59 -5.32 22.05 4.74
C GLY A 59 -4.96 22.15 3.25
N ALA A 60 -5.40 21.23 2.40
CA ALA A 60 -5.22 21.36 0.95
C ALA A 60 -6.19 22.40 0.38
N GLU A 61 -5.65 23.40 -0.33
CA GLU A 61 -6.43 24.49 -0.92
C GLU A 61 -6.05 24.67 -2.40
N VAL A 62 -7.07 24.76 -3.25
CA VAL A 62 -6.91 25.03 -4.69
C VAL A 62 -7.43 26.43 -4.99
N ILE A 63 -6.59 27.28 -5.57
CA ILE A 63 -6.93 28.68 -5.88
C ILE A 63 -7.20 28.80 -7.39
N PRO A 64 -8.47 29.07 -7.79
CA PRO A 64 -8.82 29.22 -9.20
C PRO A 64 -7.98 30.28 -9.90
N GLY A 65 -7.46 29.94 -11.08
CA GLY A 65 -6.63 30.85 -11.89
C GLY A 65 -5.19 31.07 -11.38
N LYS A 66 -4.81 30.49 -10.23
CA LYS A 66 -3.45 30.61 -9.67
C LYS A 66 -2.78 29.25 -9.53
N LEU A 67 -2.34 28.71 -10.66
CA LEU A 67 -1.71 27.38 -10.73
C LEU A 67 -0.47 27.29 -9.83
N PHE A 68 0.43 28.28 -9.91
CA PHE A 68 1.69 28.25 -9.16
C PHE A 68 1.47 28.34 -7.65
N ASP A 69 0.62 29.27 -7.20
CA ASP A 69 0.29 29.41 -5.77
C ASP A 69 -0.38 28.13 -5.24
N THR A 70 -1.29 27.53 -6.02
CA THR A 70 -1.92 26.25 -5.68
C THR A 70 -0.87 25.15 -5.52
N PHE A 71 0.05 25.04 -6.49
CA PHE A 71 1.11 24.04 -6.45
C PHE A 71 2.01 24.19 -5.21
N LEU A 72 2.41 25.42 -4.87
CA LEU A 72 3.22 25.68 -3.68
C LEU A 72 2.48 25.32 -2.39
N ARG A 73 1.18 25.66 -2.27
CA ARG A 73 0.37 25.30 -1.09
C ARG A 73 0.20 23.80 -0.93
N LEU A 74 -0.13 23.09 -2.01
CA LEU A 74 -0.25 21.63 -1.98
C LEU A 74 1.08 20.96 -1.63
N THR A 75 2.19 21.49 -2.13
CA THR A 75 3.54 21.01 -1.81
C THR A 75 3.87 21.20 -0.34
N ASP A 76 3.60 22.38 0.23
CA ASP A 76 3.81 22.68 1.65
C ASP A 76 3.04 21.71 2.56
N VAL A 77 1.76 21.44 2.25
CA VAL A 77 0.94 20.46 2.97
C VAL A 77 1.56 19.06 2.88
N GLY A 78 2.00 18.63 1.70
CA GLY A 78 2.64 17.33 1.50
C GLY A 78 3.94 17.17 2.30
N VAL A 79 4.78 18.21 2.33
CA VAL A 79 6.02 18.24 3.10
C VAL A 79 5.72 18.17 4.60
N LYS A 80 4.81 19.01 5.10
CA LYS A 80 4.40 19.01 6.51
C LYS A 80 3.87 17.65 6.95
N LYS A 81 2.99 17.03 6.16
CA LYS A 81 2.46 15.68 6.43
C LYS A 81 3.58 14.65 6.54
N THR A 82 4.55 14.70 5.61
CA THR A 82 5.71 13.79 5.63
C THR A 82 6.58 14.01 6.87
N LEU A 83 6.90 15.26 7.21
CA LEU A 83 7.73 15.59 8.37
C LEU A 83 7.05 15.21 9.69
N ASN A 84 5.75 15.45 9.82
CA ASN A 84 4.97 15.09 11.01
C ASN A 84 4.91 13.57 11.21
N SER A 85 4.93 12.78 10.12
CA SER A 85 4.91 11.32 10.21
C SER A 85 6.19 10.70 10.77
N LEU A 86 7.29 11.46 10.91
CA LEU A 86 8.61 10.95 11.32
C LEU A 86 8.62 10.27 12.70
N ARG A 87 7.73 10.70 13.61
CA ARG A 87 7.62 10.14 14.97
C ARG A 87 6.36 9.31 15.18
N GLU A 88 5.57 9.13 14.13
CA GLU A 88 4.36 8.32 14.18
C GLU A 88 4.67 6.85 13.89
N LYS A 89 3.76 5.96 14.29
CA LYS A 89 3.87 4.55 13.92
C LYS A 89 3.59 4.42 12.42
N PRO A 90 4.33 3.57 11.69
CA PRO A 90 4.04 3.33 10.29
C PRO A 90 2.61 2.85 10.08
N ASP A 91 1.89 3.53 9.19
CA ASP A 91 0.58 3.08 8.72
C ASP A 91 0.75 1.80 7.91
N LYS A 92 0.15 0.70 8.41
CA LYS A 92 0.21 -0.60 7.76
C LYS A 92 -0.76 -0.68 6.57
N ASP A 93 -1.76 0.18 6.52
CA ASP A 93 -2.81 0.16 5.49
C ASP A 93 -2.58 1.22 4.42
N ARG A 94 -1.41 1.89 4.46
CA ARG A 94 -0.99 2.84 3.43
C ARG A 94 -0.81 2.15 2.08
N TRP A 95 -1.35 2.78 1.05
CA TRP A 95 -1.16 2.36 -0.34
C TRP A 95 0.09 3.01 -0.93
N ILE A 96 0.88 2.23 -1.67
CA ILE A 96 2.11 2.72 -2.32
C ILE A 96 1.85 3.33 -3.71
N SER A 97 0.62 3.20 -4.21
CA SER A 97 0.18 3.72 -5.50
C SER A 97 -1.28 4.15 -5.42
N THR A 98 -1.71 5.03 -6.32
CA THR A 98 -3.12 5.40 -6.49
C THR A 98 -3.88 4.31 -7.24
N GLY A 99 -5.19 4.21 -7.00
CA GLY A 99 -6.07 3.27 -7.71
C GLY A 99 -6.32 3.59 -9.19
N THR A 100 -5.84 4.74 -9.68
CA THR A 100 -5.90 5.14 -11.09
C THR A 100 -4.67 4.68 -11.89
N THR A 101 -3.67 4.11 -11.24
CA THR A 101 -2.43 3.69 -11.89
C THR A 101 -2.64 2.36 -12.62
N VAL A 102 -2.27 2.31 -13.90
CA VAL A 102 -2.27 1.07 -14.70
C VAL A 102 -0.94 0.33 -14.48
N ASN A 103 -0.79 -0.28 -13.31
CA ASN A 103 0.39 -1.06 -12.92
C ASN A 103 0.06 -1.97 -11.72
N ALA A 104 1.04 -2.79 -11.29
CA ALA A 104 1.00 -3.56 -10.05
C ALA A 104 2.35 -3.45 -9.31
N PHE A 105 2.33 -3.59 -7.99
CA PHE A 105 3.51 -3.39 -7.15
C PHE A 105 3.58 -4.40 -6.02
N TYR A 106 4.78 -4.65 -5.49
CA TYR A 106 4.99 -5.36 -4.23
C TYR A 106 5.73 -4.45 -3.23
N SER A 107 5.25 -4.40 -1.99
CA SER A 107 5.92 -3.68 -0.91
C SER A 107 6.57 -4.67 0.06
N ALA A 108 7.91 -4.69 0.09
CA ALA A 108 8.66 -5.52 1.03
C ALA A 108 8.45 -5.09 2.50
N ILE A 109 8.25 -3.79 2.73
CA ILE A 109 8.04 -3.22 4.08
C ILE A 109 6.67 -3.62 4.64
N LEU A 110 5.63 -3.57 3.79
CA LEU A 110 4.25 -3.88 4.20
C LEU A 110 3.88 -5.35 4.00
N ASN A 111 4.74 -6.10 3.32
CA ASN A 111 4.48 -7.43 2.78
C ASN A 111 3.11 -7.50 2.09
N SER A 112 2.92 -6.65 1.09
CA SER A 112 1.65 -6.51 0.38
C SER A 112 1.86 -6.47 -1.13
N VAL A 113 0.85 -6.95 -1.85
CA VAL A 113 0.71 -6.85 -3.31
C VAL A 113 -0.55 -6.07 -3.65
#